data_AF-A0A937EVP8-F1
#
_entry.id   AF-A0A937EVP8-F1
#
_cell.length_a   1.000
_cell.length_b   1.000
_cell.length_c   1.000
_cell.angle_alpha   90.00
_cell.angle_beta   90.00
_cell.angle_gamma   90.00
#
_symmetry.space_group_name_H-M   'P 1'
#
loop_
_entity.id
_entity.type
_entity.pdbx_description
1 polymer ?
#
loop_
_entity_poly.entity_id
_entity_poly.type
_entity_poly.pdbx_seq_one_letter_code
_entity_poly.pdbx_strand_id
1 'polypeptide(L)'
;MLDTGQIPLGGESLLWFQQGLTMTATGRYEQALICYDQVLEVRPDFYEAWYERGLVLETRGYYADAIASFDRAISLRPNDDALCEIWHERGNALQYGLGQYPEAIASYDQALKLNPDHELLWQNRGNALMFGLSRLEDALACYSRVLEINPDNPLTWRNRGHALVELRRYEEAIASYDQALALHPEDQVSWHARNLAAEQSGLNCRQPTTHPAWSGSHFDDSTFVEAETDSPIIFSLNFTATSEVAPLQQQPLVVLEDDWGTREILLEQEQYTIGRDPKSDICLHSQFASRQHAVLTRLRQPDGSYTYHIRDGNLAGKPSTNGLIINGHKQQSRDLQAEDMIVFGPQVQAIFRFKPLVDPR
;
A
#
# COMPACT_ATOMS: atom_id res chain seq x y z
N MET A 1 1.41 -15.09 32.70
CA MET A 1 2.06 -14.31 33.77
C MET A 1 1.90 -12.87 33.35
N LEU A 2 0.97 -12.14 33.95
CA LEU A 2 0.81 -10.70 33.74
C LEU A 2 1.53 -10.05 34.91
N ASP A 3 2.78 -9.67 34.72
CA ASP A 3 3.52 -8.86 35.68
C ASP A 3 4.01 -7.61 34.97
N THR A 4 3.29 -6.51 35.21
CA THR A 4 3.33 -5.32 34.36
C THR A 4 3.22 -4.01 35.15
N GLY A 5 3.54 -4.04 36.44
CA GLY A 5 3.64 -2.80 37.21
C GLY A 5 3.16 -2.96 38.63
N GLN A 6 4.10 -3.34 39.50
CA GLN A 6 4.16 -3.28 40.97
C GLN A 6 2.97 -3.79 41.81
N ILE A 7 1.72 -3.67 41.37
CA ILE A 7 0.50 -4.13 42.07
C ILE A 7 -0.53 -4.62 41.03
N PRO A 8 -0.94 -5.90 41.05
CA PRO A 8 -1.97 -6.44 40.15
C PRO A 8 -3.30 -5.69 40.23
N LEU A 9 -4.08 -5.68 39.14
CA LEU A 9 -5.46 -5.16 39.16
C LEU A 9 -6.30 -5.94 40.18
N GLY A 10 -7.10 -5.22 40.97
CA GLY A 10 -7.94 -5.79 42.01
C GLY A 10 -9.42 -5.54 41.75
N GLY A 11 -10.27 -6.50 42.15
CA GLY A 11 -11.73 -6.35 42.15
C GLY A 11 -12.33 -6.00 40.79
N GLU A 12 -13.11 -4.91 40.75
CA GLU A 12 -13.88 -4.46 39.59
C GLU A 12 -13.00 -4.02 38.40
N SER A 13 -11.84 -3.39 38.67
CA SER A 13 -10.89 -2.95 37.63
C SER A 13 -10.31 -4.11 36.81
N LEU A 14 -10.07 -5.26 37.44
CA LEU A 14 -9.63 -6.46 36.73
C LEU A 14 -10.75 -7.01 35.82
N LEU A 15 -12.00 -6.96 36.28
CA LEU A 15 -13.15 -7.41 35.51
C LEU A 15 -13.36 -6.54 34.26
N TRP A 16 -13.30 -5.21 34.40
CA TRP A 16 -13.37 -4.31 33.25
C TRP A 16 -12.24 -4.55 32.26
N PHE A 17 -11.01 -4.76 32.73
CA PHE A 17 -9.90 -5.04 31.83
C PHE A 17 -10.12 -6.34 31.03
N GLN A 18 -10.54 -7.43 31.69
CA GLN A 18 -10.84 -8.70 31.02
C GLN A 18 -12.04 -8.59 30.05
N GLN A 19 -13.05 -7.81 30.41
CA GLN A 19 -14.17 -7.51 29.52
C GLN A 19 -13.70 -6.71 28.31
N GLY A 20 -12.85 -5.70 28.50
CA GLY A 20 -12.24 -4.91 27.43
C GLY A 20 -11.52 -5.81 26.42
N LEU A 21 -10.64 -6.69 26.90
CA LEU A 21 -9.92 -7.65 26.04
C LEU A 21 -10.88 -8.56 25.26
N THR A 22 -11.93 -9.06 25.92
CA THR A 22 -12.96 -9.90 25.28
C THR A 22 -13.74 -9.13 24.21
N MET A 23 -14.06 -7.87 24.47
CA MET A 23 -14.76 -7.01 23.52
C MET A 23 -13.87 -6.66 22.32
N THR A 24 -12.56 -6.42 22.53
CA THR A 24 -11.57 -6.26 21.46
C THR A 24 -11.53 -7.51 20.57
N ALA A 25 -11.40 -8.70 21.18
CA ALA A 25 -11.35 -9.97 20.46
C ALA A 25 -12.62 -10.28 19.65
N THR A 26 -13.78 -9.75 20.08
CA THR A 26 -15.07 -9.91 19.39
C THR A 26 -15.41 -8.75 18.44
N GLY A 27 -14.48 -7.79 18.25
CA GLY A 27 -14.66 -6.64 17.35
C GLY A 27 -15.60 -5.56 17.87
N ARG A 28 -15.99 -5.60 19.15
CA ARG A 28 -16.87 -4.61 19.81
C ARG A 28 -16.04 -3.46 20.37
N TYR A 29 -15.40 -2.73 19.48
CA TYR A 29 -14.36 -1.77 19.81
C TYR A 29 -14.84 -0.62 20.70
N GLU A 30 -16.04 -0.06 20.48
CA GLU A 30 -16.56 1.01 21.34
C GLU A 30 -16.77 0.55 22.79
N GLN A 31 -17.24 -0.69 22.97
CA GLN A 31 -17.44 -1.27 24.30
C GLN A 31 -16.09 -1.57 24.97
N ALA A 32 -15.10 -2.01 24.19
CA ALA A 32 -13.74 -2.21 24.68
C ALA A 32 -13.13 -0.90 25.19
N LEU A 33 -13.26 0.20 24.44
CA LEU A 33 -12.75 1.51 24.84
C LEU A 33 -13.38 1.99 26.15
N ILE A 34 -14.70 1.85 26.33
CA ILE A 34 -15.37 2.18 27.59
C ILE A 34 -14.78 1.36 28.75
N CYS A 35 -14.54 0.07 28.55
CA CYS A 35 -13.94 -0.77 29.58
C CYS A 35 -12.52 -0.32 29.94
N TYR A 36 -11.69 0.01 28.95
CA TYR A 36 -10.34 0.51 29.21
C TYR A 36 -10.36 1.88 29.89
N ASP A 37 -11.25 2.79 29.49
CA ASP A 37 -11.41 4.09 30.14
C ASP A 37 -11.80 3.91 31.62
N GLN A 38 -12.70 2.98 31.96
CA GLN A 38 -13.05 2.65 33.35
C GLN A 38 -11.86 2.10 34.16
N VAL A 39 -11.01 1.27 33.55
CA VAL A 39 -9.77 0.80 34.19
C VAL A 39 -8.85 1.99 34.48
N LEU A 40 -8.70 2.89 33.51
CA LEU A 40 -7.80 4.04 33.58
C LEU A 40 -8.30 5.15 34.52
N GLU A 41 -9.61 5.26 34.76
CA GLU A 41 -10.18 6.12 35.80
C GLU A 41 -9.76 5.68 37.20
N VAL A 42 -9.73 4.37 37.46
CA VAL A 42 -9.32 3.81 38.75
C VAL A 42 -7.80 3.72 38.87
N ARG A 43 -7.13 3.37 37.78
CA ARG A 43 -5.68 3.14 37.74
C ARG A 43 -5.04 3.80 36.51
N PRO A 44 -4.74 5.12 36.59
CA PRO A 44 -4.15 5.86 35.48
C PRO A 44 -2.71 5.45 35.12
N ASP A 45 -2.05 4.68 35.98
CA ASP A 45 -0.68 4.17 35.84
C ASP A 45 -0.61 2.73 35.30
N PHE A 46 -1.73 2.16 34.86
CA PHE A 46 -1.75 0.83 34.25
C PHE A 46 -1.42 0.89 32.77
N TYR A 47 -0.18 0.57 32.40
CA TYR A 47 0.28 0.76 31.03
C TYR A 47 -0.41 -0.18 30.03
N GLU A 48 -0.77 -1.41 30.43
CA GLU A 48 -1.52 -2.35 29.57
C GLU A 48 -2.81 -1.73 29.05
N ALA A 49 -3.60 -1.10 29.92
CA ALA A 49 -4.86 -0.50 29.49
C ALA A 49 -4.63 0.65 28.53
N TRP A 50 -3.57 1.44 28.71
CA TRP A 50 -3.17 2.46 27.74
C TRP A 50 -2.72 1.85 26.41
N TYR A 51 -1.93 0.77 26.44
CA TYR A 51 -1.47 0.07 25.25
C TYR A 51 -2.63 -0.57 24.47
N GLU A 52 -3.47 -1.37 25.14
CA GLU A 52 -4.64 -2.04 24.55
C GLU A 52 -5.67 -1.03 24.01
N ARG A 53 -5.88 0.08 24.74
CA ARG A 53 -6.69 1.20 24.24
C ARG A 53 -6.09 1.78 22.97
N GLY A 54 -4.76 1.97 22.92
CA GLY A 54 -4.05 2.43 21.73
C GLY A 54 -4.25 1.53 20.51
N LEU A 55 -4.10 0.21 20.69
CA LEU A 55 -4.33 -0.79 19.63
C LEU A 55 -5.76 -0.75 19.07
N VAL A 56 -6.75 -0.61 19.96
CA VAL A 56 -8.15 -0.49 19.54
C VAL A 56 -8.40 0.81 18.78
N LEU A 57 -7.85 1.93 19.25
CA LEU A 57 -7.97 3.22 18.56
C LEU A 57 -7.32 3.20 17.18
N GLU A 58 -6.14 2.59 17.04
CA GLU A 58 -5.46 2.39 15.76
C GLU A 58 -6.32 1.53 14.81
N THR A 59 -6.87 0.42 15.29
CA THR A 59 -7.76 -0.46 14.51
C THR A 59 -9.01 0.29 14.01
N ARG A 60 -9.45 1.32 14.74
CA ARG A 60 -10.57 2.19 14.37
C ARG A 60 -10.17 3.38 13.48
N GLY A 61 -8.88 3.60 13.25
CA GLY A 61 -8.35 4.72 12.48
C GLY A 61 -8.20 6.02 13.27
N TYR A 62 -8.36 5.99 14.60
CA TYR A 62 -8.15 7.14 15.48
C TYR A 62 -6.66 7.26 15.87
N TYR A 63 -5.81 7.48 14.87
CA TYR A 63 -4.36 7.36 15.02
C TYR A 63 -3.75 8.36 16.01
N ALA A 64 -4.25 9.60 16.07
CA ALA A 64 -3.77 10.60 17.01
C ALA A 64 -4.04 10.18 18.47
N ASP A 65 -5.24 9.66 18.75
CA ASP A 65 -5.61 9.18 20.08
C ASP A 65 -4.88 7.88 20.45
N ALA A 66 -4.59 7.03 19.44
CA ALA A 66 -3.77 5.83 19.61
C ALA A 66 -2.35 6.20 20.04
N ILE A 67 -1.72 7.13 19.33
CA ILE A 67 -0.37 7.65 19.66
C ILE A 67 -0.35 8.26 21.06
N ALA A 68 -1.36 9.06 21.43
CA ALA A 68 -1.46 9.61 22.78
C ALA A 68 -1.55 8.52 23.86
N SER A 69 -2.24 7.41 23.57
CA SER A 69 -2.34 6.26 24.47
C SER A 69 -1.01 5.50 24.57
N PHE A 70 -0.31 5.30 23.45
CA PHE A 70 1.03 4.70 23.44
C PHE A 70 2.06 5.57 24.16
N ASP A 71 2.05 6.89 23.95
CA ASP A 71 2.90 7.85 24.66
C ASP A 71 2.67 7.77 26.17
N ARG A 72 1.40 7.61 26.58
CA ARG A 72 1.07 7.42 27.98
C ARG A 72 1.60 6.10 28.51
N ALA A 73 1.43 4.99 27.79
CA ALA A 73 1.99 3.69 28.17
C ALA A 73 3.52 3.73 28.29
N ILE A 74 4.23 4.32 27.33
CA ILE A 74 5.70 4.53 27.36
C ILE A 74 6.12 5.33 28.59
N SER A 75 5.38 6.38 28.95
CA SER A 75 5.70 7.25 30.10
C SER A 75 5.66 6.51 31.44
N LEU A 76 4.93 5.38 31.52
CA LEU A 76 4.72 4.58 32.72
C LEU A 76 5.84 3.57 32.97
N ARG A 77 6.89 3.55 32.13
CA ARG A 77 8.08 2.70 32.29
C ARG A 77 7.73 1.21 32.41
N PRO A 78 7.10 0.61 31.38
CA PRO A 78 6.94 -0.84 31.31
C PRO A 78 8.30 -1.53 31.23
N ASN A 79 8.29 -2.87 31.25
CA ASN A 79 9.50 -3.65 30.98
C ASN A 79 10.00 -3.43 29.53
N ASP A 80 11.24 -3.83 29.25
CA ASP A 80 11.87 -3.58 27.96
C ASP A 80 11.14 -4.27 26.79
N ASP A 81 10.62 -5.49 27.01
CA ASP A 81 9.89 -6.26 25.99
C ASP A 81 8.61 -5.53 25.55
N ALA A 82 7.76 -5.13 26.50
CA ALA A 82 6.54 -4.38 26.19
C ALA A 82 6.88 -2.99 25.63
N LEU A 83 7.95 -2.35 26.10
CA LEU A 83 8.37 -1.06 25.57
C LEU A 83 8.76 -1.16 24.08
N CYS A 84 9.40 -2.26 23.67
CA CYS A 84 9.72 -2.54 22.26
C CYS A 84 8.45 -2.60 21.40
N GLU A 85 7.44 -3.35 21.85
CA GLU A 85 6.14 -3.48 21.17
C GLU A 85 5.40 -2.13 21.12
N ILE A 86 5.35 -1.37 22.21
CA ILE A 86 4.64 -0.08 22.23
C ILE A 86 5.30 0.93 21.29
N TRP A 87 6.64 0.99 21.24
CA TRP A 87 7.35 1.84 20.28
C TRP A 87 7.12 1.41 18.83
N HIS A 88 7.04 0.10 18.58
CA HIS A 88 6.71 -0.44 17.26
C HIS A 88 5.33 0.05 16.80
N GLU A 89 4.30 -0.13 17.62
CA GLU A 89 2.93 0.24 17.26
C GLU A 89 2.72 1.75 17.17
N ARG A 90 3.40 2.52 18.04
CA ARG A 90 3.47 3.98 17.89
C ARG A 90 4.07 4.37 16.54
N GLY A 91 5.16 3.71 16.13
CA GLY A 91 5.78 3.93 14.83
C GLY A 91 4.85 3.59 13.66
N ASN A 92 4.11 2.48 13.76
CA ASN A 92 3.13 2.06 12.74
C ASN A 92 2.01 3.10 12.61
N ALA A 93 1.43 3.55 13.73
CA ALA A 93 0.38 4.56 13.73
C ALA A 93 0.85 5.90 13.13
N LEU A 94 2.10 6.31 13.43
CA LEU A 94 2.71 7.52 12.84
C LEU A 94 2.93 7.36 11.33
N GLN A 95 3.52 6.25 10.91
CA GLN A 95 3.87 6.00 9.50
C GLN A 95 2.63 5.79 8.63
N TYR A 96 1.78 4.83 9.00
CA TYR A 96 0.66 4.38 8.17
C TYR A 96 -0.63 5.14 8.44
N GLY A 97 -0.78 5.70 9.65
CA GLY A 97 -1.97 6.44 10.03
C GLY A 97 -1.89 7.93 9.74
N LEU A 98 -0.76 8.57 10.08
CA LEU A 98 -0.59 10.03 9.98
C LEU A 98 0.43 10.49 8.92
N GLY A 99 1.20 9.59 8.31
CA GLY A 99 2.27 9.95 7.37
C GLY A 99 3.43 10.72 8.02
N GLN A 100 3.57 10.65 9.34
CA GLN A 100 4.62 11.32 10.11
C GLN A 100 5.89 10.46 10.14
N TYR A 101 6.57 10.37 9.00
CA TYR A 101 7.70 9.47 8.79
C TYR A 101 8.92 9.74 9.70
N PRO A 102 9.36 10.99 9.96
CA PRO A 102 10.47 11.24 10.88
C PRO A 102 10.23 10.72 12.29
N GLU A 103 9.02 10.95 12.83
CA GLU A 103 8.60 10.51 14.15
C GLU A 103 8.40 8.98 14.21
N ALA A 104 7.93 8.38 13.12
CA ALA A 104 7.84 6.93 13.01
C ALA A 104 9.23 6.28 13.06
N ILE A 105 10.20 6.80 12.29
CA ILE A 105 11.59 6.34 12.31
C ILE A 105 12.18 6.48 13.70
N ALA A 106 11.95 7.62 14.37
CA ALA A 106 12.40 7.81 15.75
C ALA A 106 11.81 6.78 16.71
N SER A 107 10.56 6.35 16.49
CA SER A 107 9.90 5.31 17.30
C SER A 107 10.52 3.94 17.03
N TYR A 108 10.74 3.58 15.76
CA TYR A 108 11.44 2.34 15.40
C TYR A 108 12.88 2.32 15.92
N ASP A 109 13.58 3.46 15.93
CA ASP A 109 14.92 3.58 16.51
C ASP A 109 14.93 3.30 18.02
N GLN A 110 13.87 3.67 18.76
CA GLN A 110 13.76 3.29 20.17
C GLN A 110 13.49 1.79 20.33
N ALA A 111 12.58 1.24 19.53
CA ALA A 111 12.28 -0.19 19.57
C ALA A 111 13.52 -1.05 19.22
N LEU A 112 14.29 -0.65 18.20
CA LEU A 112 15.52 -1.33 17.78
C LEU A 112 16.66 -1.25 18.79
N LYS A 113 16.67 -0.26 19.70
CA LYS A 113 17.62 -0.25 20.84
C LYS A 113 17.31 -1.35 21.84
N LEU A 114 16.03 -1.70 21.98
CA LEU A 114 15.56 -2.74 22.90
C LEU A 114 15.71 -4.13 22.27
N ASN A 115 15.38 -4.24 20.98
CA ASN A 115 15.56 -5.46 20.21
C ASN A 115 16.24 -5.20 18.84
N PRO A 116 17.59 -5.26 18.79
CA PRO A 116 18.36 -4.96 17.57
C PRO A 116 18.18 -5.95 16.42
N ASP A 117 17.69 -7.16 16.71
CA ASP A 117 17.53 -8.24 15.73
C ASP A 117 16.07 -8.43 15.31
N HIS A 118 15.20 -7.47 15.64
CA HIS A 118 13.79 -7.51 15.25
C HIS A 118 13.63 -7.18 13.76
N GLU A 119 13.43 -8.22 12.95
CA GLU A 119 13.31 -8.14 11.49
C GLU A 119 12.27 -7.10 11.02
N LEU A 120 11.05 -7.17 11.55
CA LEU A 120 9.94 -6.28 11.14
C LEU A 120 10.22 -4.79 11.41
N LEU A 121 10.95 -4.46 12.48
CA LEU A 121 11.31 -3.08 12.80
C LEU A 121 12.28 -2.50 11.78
N TRP A 122 13.29 -3.27 11.37
CA TRP A 122 14.20 -2.88 10.29
C TRP A 122 13.45 -2.72 8.96
N GLN A 123 12.51 -3.62 8.67
CA GLN A 123 11.68 -3.53 7.48
C GLN A 123 10.81 -2.26 7.47
N ASN A 124 10.11 -1.96 8.56
CA ASN A 124 9.23 -0.80 8.67
C ASN A 124 10.02 0.51 8.63
N ARG A 125 11.17 0.56 9.31
CA ARG A 125 12.10 1.69 9.25
C ARG A 125 12.63 1.93 7.83
N GLY A 126 13.04 0.87 7.14
CA GLY A 126 13.49 0.95 5.74
C GLY A 126 12.38 1.46 4.82
N ASN A 127 11.14 0.99 5.01
CA ASN A 127 9.99 1.46 4.26
C ASN A 127 9.71 2.95 4.52
N ALA A 128 9.78 3.41 5.77
CA ALA A 128 9.58 4.82 6.13
C ALA A 128 10.65 5.73 5.49
N LEU A 129 11.92 5.28 5.50
CA LEU A 129 13.02 6.00 4.86
C LEU A 129 12.87 6.08 3.34
N MET A 130 12.48 4.96 2.71
CA MET A 130 12.35 4.86 1.25
C MET A 130 11.15 5.66 0.74
N PHE A 131 9.96 5.38 1.26
CA PHE A 131 8.72 5.95 0.73
C PHE A 131 8.38 7.32 1.30
N GLY A 132 8.77 7.59 2.55
CA GLY A 132 8.40 8.81 3.25
C GLY A 132 9.41 9.95 3.10
N LEU A 133 10.71 9.62 3.08
CA LEU A 133 11.79 10.61 3.11
C LEU A 133 12.74 10.53 1.90
N SER A 134 12.55 9.57 0.99
CA SER A 134 13.44 9.29 -0.14
C SER A 134 14.92 9.16 0.25
N ARG A 135 15.20 8.66 1.46
CA ARG A 135 16.56 8.38 1.97
C ARG A 135 16.95 6.95 1.59
N LEU A 136 17.23 6.77 0.30
CA LEU A 136 17.34 5.46 -0.34
C LEU A 136 18.52 4.64 0.19
N GLU A 137 19.68 5.25 0.41
CA GLU A 137 20.87 4.57 0.97
C GLU A 137 20.63 4.07 2.40
N ASP A 138 19.96 4.86 3.23
CA ASP A 138 19.61 4.46 4.59
C ASP A 138 18.55 3.34 4.59
N ALA A 139 17.62 3.37 3.64
CA ALA A 139 16.66 2.29 3.44
C ALA A 139 17.36 0.99 3.00
N LEU A 140 18.35 1.06 2.09
CA LEU A 140 19.16 -0.08 1.70
C LEU A 140 19.93 -0.69 2.86
N ALA A 141 20.46 0.13 3.77
CA ALA A 141 21.10 -0.36 4.99
C ALA A 141 20.11 -1.14 5.87
N CYS A 142 18.88 -0.63 6.02
CA CYS A 142 17.83 -1.33 6.76
C CYS A 142 17.45 -2.66 6.11
N TYR A 143 17.23 -2.70 4.79
CA TYR A 143 16.91 -3.94 4.08
C TYR A 143 18.06 -4.94 4.10
N SER A 144 19.31 -4.47 4.04
CA SER A 144 20.47 -5.34 4.21
C SER A 144 20.48 -5.98 5.60
N ARG A 145 20.14 -5.22 6.65
CA ARG A 145 20.02 -5.77 8.00
C ARG A 145 18.92 -6.81 8.13
N VAL A 146 17.76 -6.59 7.50
CA VAL A 146 16.69 -7.61 7.41
C VAL A 146 17.20 -8.88 6.75
N LEU A 147 17.91 -8.77 5.63
CA LEU A 147 18.42 -9.92 4.87
C LEU A 147 19.58 -10.65 5.57
N GLU A 148 20.32 -9.98 6.46
CA GLU A 148 21.28 -10.64 7.36
C GLU A 148 20.59 -11.50 8.41
N ILE A 149 19.43 -11.06 8.91
CA ILE A 149 18.62 -11.78 9.91
C ILE A 149 17.83 -12.91 9.24
N ASN A 150 17.20 -12.61 8.11
CA ASN A 150 16.35 -13.52 7.35
C ASN A 150 16.64 -13.38 5.83
N PRO A 151 17.58 -14.18 5.31
CA PRO A 151 17.92 -14.17 3.88
C PRO A 151 16.78 -14.61 2.96
N ASP A 152 15.80 -15.34 3.48
CA ASP A 152 14.69 -15.94 2.73
C ASP A 152 13.45 -15.04 2.70
N ASN A 153 13.61 -13.72 2.88
CA ASN A 153 12.51 -12.75 2.79
C ASN A 153 12.38 -12.16 1.37
N PRO A 154 11.47 -12.68 0.52
CA PRO A 154 11.29 -12.22 -0.86
C PRO A 154 10.82 -10.76 -0.95
N LEU A 155 10.03 -10.32 0.02
CA LEU A 155 9.49 -8.96 0.06
C LEU A 155 10.62 -7.95 0.27
N THR A 156 11.56 -8.26 1.16
CA THR A 156 12.72 -7.41 1.42
C THR A 156 13.65 -7.35 0.21
N TRP A 157 13.93 -8.48 -0.45
CA TRP A 157 14.70 -8.51 -1.69
C TRP A 157 14.07 -7.61 -2.77
N ARG A 158 12.74 -7.68 -2.92
CA ARG A 158 12.01 -6.80 -3.83
C ARG A 158 12.13 -5.32 -3.44
N ASN A 159 11.91 -4.98 -2.16
CA ASN A 159 11.99 -3.59 -1.67
C ASN A 159 13.40 -3.01 -1.82
N ARG A 160 14.43 -3.83 -1.58
CA ARG A 160 15.83 -3.50 -1.87
C ARG A 160 16.05 -3.22 -3.36
N GLY A 161 15.50 -4.07 -4.24
CA GLY A 161 15.50 -3.83 -5.69
C GLY A 161 14.90 -2.48 -6.07
N HIS A 162 13.73 -2.14 -5.50
CA HIS A 162 13.09 -0.84 -5.75
C HIS A 162 13.96 0.34 -5.33
N ALA A 163 14.55 0.30 -4.12
CA ALA A 163 15.48 1.35 -3.69
C ALA A 163 16.69 1.50 -4.63
N LEU A 164 17.20 0.39 -5.17
CA LEU A 164 18.33 0.41 -6.12
C LEU A 164 17.93 0.97 -7.49
N VAL A 165 16.71 0.72 -7.97
CA VAL A 165 16.18 1.34 -9.20
C VAL A 165 16.11 2.86 -9.05
N GLU A 166 15.57 3.36 -7.93
CA GLU A 166 15.49 4.80 -7.67
C GLU A 166 16.89 5.46 -7.60
N LEU A 167 17.89 4.72 -7.12
CA LEU A 167 19.30 5.11 -7.15
C LEU A 167 20.00 4.91 -8.50
N ARG A 168 19.28 4.41 -9.53
CA ARG A 168 19.81 4.06 -10.85
C ARG A 168 20.91 2.99 -10.84
N ARG A 169 20.95 2.16 -9.79
CA ARG A 169 21.87 1.03 -9.61
C ARG A 169 21.22 -0.24 -10.16
N TYR A 170 20.93 -0.23 -11.46
CA TYR A 170 20.06 -1.23 -12.08
C TYR A 170 20.59 -2.66 -12.05
N GLU A 171 21.91 -2.87 -12.19
CA GLU A 171 22.51 -4.21 -12.12
C GLU A 171 22.26 -4.87 -10.76
N GLU A 172 22.46 -4.11 -9.67
CA GLU A 172 22.21 -4.59 -8.31
C GLU A 172 20.71 -4.74 -8.02
N ALA A 173 19.87 -3.89 -8.63
CA ALA A 173 18.43 -4.02 -8.55
C ALA A 173 17.95 -5.34 -9.18
N ILE A 174 18.42 -5.65 -10.39
CA ILE A 174 18.12 -6.90 -11.09
C ILE A 174 18.56 -8.10 -10.25
N ALA A 175 19.78 -8.07 -9.69
CA ALA A 175 20.26 -9.13 -8.80
C ALA A 175 19.35 -9.30 -7.56
N SER A 176 18.84 -8.21 -7.00
CA SER A 176 17.91 -8.26 -5.87
C SER A 176 16.55 -8.85 -6.26
N TYR A 177 16.01 -8.48 -7.42
CA TYR A 177 14.78 -9.08 -7.95
C TYR A 177 14.96 -10.56 -8.32
N ASP A 178 16.13 -10.95 -8.82
CA ASP A 178 16.46 -12.35 -9.08
C ASP A 178 16.43 -13.19 -7.81
N GLN A 179 16.93 -12.67 -6.69
CA GLN A 179 16.80 -13.35 -5.39
C GLN A 179 15.34 -13.46 -4.94
N ALA A 180 14.54 -12.39 -5.09
CA ALA A 180 13.12 -12.43 -4.77
C ALA A 180 12.37 -13.49 -5.60
N LEU A 181 12.66 -13.58 -6.90
CA LEU A 181 12.05 -14.54 -7.83
C LEU A 181 12.56 -15.97 -7.66
N ALA A 182 13.79 -16.16 -7.17
CA ALA A 182 14.28 -17.49 -6.82
C ALA A 182 13.50 -18.08 -5.64
N LEU A 183 13.11 -17.24 -4.68
CA LEU A 183 12.29 -17.62 -3.54
C LEU A 183 10.80 -17.74 -3.92
N HIS A 184 10.30 -16.82 -4.75
CA HIS A 184 8.91 -16.74 -5.19
C HIS A 184 8.79 -16.49 -6.71
N PRO A 185 8.89 -17.54 -7.54
CA PRO A 185 8.89 -17.41 -9.00
C PRO A 185 7.60 -16.81 -9.58
N GLU A 186 6.49 -16.90 -8.85
CA GLU A 186 5.17 -16.42 -9.25
C GLU A 186 4.94 -14.92 -8.98
N ASP A 187 5.88 -14.21 -8.34
CA ASP A 187 5.73 -12.78 -8.05
C ASP A 187 5.83 -11.93 -9.33
N GLN A 188 4.67 -11.69 -9.95
CA GLN A 188 4.54 -10.88 -11.16
C GLN A 188 5.08 -9.45 -10.97
N VAL A 189 5.02 -8.90 -9.75
CA VAL A 189 5.52 -7.55 -9.46
C VAL A 189 7.04 -7.53 -9.57
N SER A 190 7.72 -8.52 -8.98
CA SER A 190 9.18 -8.66 -9.08
C SER A 190 9.63 -8.89 -10.52
N TRP A 191 8.90 -9.70 -11.30
CA TRP A 191 9.17 -9.91 -12.73
C TRP A 191 9.10 -8.61 -13.53
N HIS A 192 8.01 -7.86 -13.36
CA HIS A 192 7.82 -6.60 -14.07
C HIS A 192 8.89 -5.57 -13.70
N ALA A 193 9.16 -5.39 -12.40
CA ALA A 193 10.16 -4.44 -11.92
C ALA A 193 11.57 -4.80 -12.39
N ARG A 194 11.91 -6.09 -12.44
CA ARG A 194 13.17 -6.59 -12.99
C ARG A 194 13.32 -6.27 -14.48
N ASN A 195 12.28 -6.52 -15.28
CA ASN A 195 12.31 -6.26 -16.71
C ASN A 195 12.48 -4.76 -16.99
N LEU A 196 11.76 -3.91 -16.25
CA LEU A 196 11.91 -2.46 -16.34
C LEU A 196 13.33 -2.01 -15.99
N ALA A 197 13.92 -2.55 -14.92
CA ALA A 197 15.30 -2.25 -14.54
C ALA A 197 16.30 -2.69 -15.62
N ALA A 198 16.09 -3.85 -16.26
CA ALA A 198 16.92 -4.34 -17.35
C ALA A 198 16.82 -3.45 -18.60
N GLU A 199 15.60 -3.07 -19.01
CA GLU A 199 15.38 -2.12 -20.12
C GLU A 199 16.10 -0.79 -19.87
N GLN A 200 15.97 -0.23 -18.66
CA GLN A 200 16.61 1.03 -18.28
C GLN A 200 18.15 0.94 -18.20
N SER A 201 18.69 -0.24 -17.88
CA SER A 201 20.13 -0.51 -17.89
C SER A 201 20.71 -0.74 -19.28
N GLY A 202 19.86 -0.97 -20.29
CA GLY A 202 20.30 -1.43 -21.62
C GLY A 202 20.74 -2.89 -21.67
N LEU A 203 20.49 -3.66 -20.59
CA LEU A 203 20.74 -5.10 -20.55
C LEU A 203 19.56 -5.86 -21.18
N ASN A 204 19.86 -6.78 -22.09
CA ASN A 204 18.83 -7.66 -22.65
C ASN A 204 18.34 -8.65 -21.58
N CYS A 205 17.05 -8.64 -21.30
CA CYS A 205 16.39 -9.70 -20.54
C CYS A 205 16.59 -11.04 -21.25
N ARG A 206 17.40 -11.95 -20.68
CA ARG A 206 17.38 -13.35 -21.12
C ARG A 206 16.02 -13.94 -20.77
N GLN A 207 15.37 -14.61 -21.73
CA GLN A 207 14.16 -15.37 -21.43
C GLN A 207 14.46 -16.44 -20.38
N PRO A 208 13.54 -16.69 -19.43
CA PRO A 208 13.75 -17.70 -18.41
C PRO A 208 13.91 -19.06 -19.09
N THR A 209 15.12 -19.59 -19.08
CA THR A 209 15.31 -21.03 -19.26
C THR A 209 14.78 -21.69 -18.00
N THR A 210 13.98 -22.75 -18.12
CA THR A 210 13.42 -23.55 -17.01
C THR A 210 14.49 -24.29 -16.18
N HIS A 211 15.75 -23.89 -16.28
CA HIS A 211 16.87 -24.41 -15.54
C HIS A 211 17.50 -23.30 -14.69
N PRO A 212 17.73 -23.53 -13.39
CA PRO A 212 18.50 -22.61 -12.56
C PRO A 212 19.90 -22.49 -13.16
N ALA A 213 20.34 -21.26 -13.48
CA ALA A 213 21.67 -21.01 -14.05
C ALA A 213 22.82 -21.08 -13.02
N TRP A 214 22.63 -21.83 -11.93
CA TRP A 214 23.63 -22.05 -10.88
C TRP A 214 23.72 -23.54 -10.53
N SER A 215 24.10 -24.36 -11.50
CA SER A 215 24.69 -25.66 -11.21
C SER A 215 25.79 -25.99 -12.20
N GLY A 216 27.03 -25.70 -11.80
CA GLY A 216 28.22 -26.42 -12.27
C GLY A 216 28.80 -25.93 -13.59
N SER A 217 30.06 -25.48 -13.51
CA SER A 217 31.11 -25.57 -14.54
C SER A 217 30.69 -26.24 -15.86
N HIS A 218 30.68 -25.48 -16.95
CA HIS A 218 31.51 -25.67 -18.15
C HIS A 218 31.18 -24.49 -19.08
N PHE A 219 32.16 -23.62 -19.31
CA PHE A 219 32.17 -22.79 -20.50
C PHE A 219 32.24 -23.74 -21.69
N ASP A 220 31.26 -23.69 -22.60
CA ASP A 220 31.46 -24.18 -23.96
C ASP A 220 31.08 -23.08 -24.96
N ASP A 221 32.11 -22.63 -25.65
CA ASP A 221 32.12 -21.61 -26.69
C ASP A 221 31.67 -22.28 -28.00
N SER A 222 30.38 -22.58 -28.15
CA SER A 222 29.81 -22.86 -29.48
C SER A 222 28.30 -22.94 -29.46
N THR A 223 27.64 -21.87 -29.89
CA THR A 223 26.62 -21.88 -30.98
C THR A 223 26.10 -20.47 -31.15
N PHE A 224 26.82 -19.69 -31.95
CA PHE A 224 26.18 -18.66 -32.77
C PHE A 224 25.45 -19.37 -33.90
N VAL A 225 24.17 -19.07 -34.09
CA VAL A 225 23.51 -19.18 -35.39
C VAL A 225 22.81 -17.85 -35.64
N GLU A 226 23.27 -17.18 -36.69
CA GLU A 226 22.72 -15.95 -37.24
C GLU A 226 21.40 -16.20 -37.98
N ALA A 227 20.47 -15.26 -37.76
CA ALA A 227 19.63 -14.50 -38.71
C ALA A 227 18.83 -15.15 -39.87
N GLU A 228 17.82 -14.35 -40.26
CA GLU A 228 17.02 -14.33 -41.51
C GLU A 228 15.69 -15.11 -41.49
N THR A 229 14.53 -14.61 -41.97
CA THR A 229 14.09 -13.38 -42.66
C THR A 229 12.54 -13.42 -42.72
N ASP A 230 11.86 -12.28 -42.59
CA ASP A 230 10.91 -11.74 -43.59
C ASP A 230 9.97 -10.67 -43.00
N SER A 231 9.96 -9.52 -43.66
CA SER A 231 8.99 -8.41 -43.48
C SER A 231 7.81 -8.58 -44.45
N PRO A 232 6.87 -7.63 -44.55
CA PRO A 232 5.77 -7.30 -43.64
C PRO A 232 4.41 -7.66 -44.30
N ILE A 233 3.31 -7.68 -43.53
CA ILE A 233 1.95 -7.72 -44.12
C ILE A 233 1.17 -6.48 -43.70
N ILE A 234 0.89 -5.64 -44.69
CA ILE A 234 -0.11 -4.55 -44.67
C ILE A 234 -1.43 -5.13 -45.16
N PHE A 235 -2.54 -4.82 -44.47
CA PHE A 235 -3.88 -4.89 -45.05
C PHE A 235 -4.58 -3.54 -44.89
N SER A 236 -5.11 -3.04 -46.02
CA SER A 236 -5.88 -1.80 -46.13
C SER A 236 -7.40 -2.04 -46.01
N LEU A 237 -8.07 -1.05 -45.43
CA LEU A 237 -9.49 -0.94 -45.08
C LEU A 237 -10.51 -1.07 -46.24
N ASN A 238 -11.77 -1.36 -45.88
CA ASN A 238 -12.89 -0.41 -46.10
C ASN A 238 -14.19 -0.85 -45.40
N PHE A 239 -14.81 0.07 -44.66
CA PHE A 239 -16.27 0.16 -44.53
C PHE A 239 -16.68 1.63 -44.41
N THR A 240 -17.53 2.08 -45.33
CA THR A 240 -18.28 3.34 -45.24
C THR A 240 -19.64 3.11 -44.59
N ALA A 241 -19.95 3.87 -43.55
CA ALA A 241 -21.32 4.23 -43.19
C ALA A 241 -21.35 5.67 -42.66
N THR A 242 -21.91 6.54 -43.50
CA THR A 242 -22.74 7.72 -43.23
C THR A 242 -22.73 8.32 -41.81
N SER A 243 -22.17 9.54 -41.72
CA SER A 243 -22.81 10.75 -41.18
C SER A 243 -24.01 10.53 -40.23
N GLU A 244 -23.71 10.41 -38.94
CA GLU A 244 -24.43 11.18 -37.93
C GLU A 244 -23.39 12.06 -37.26
N VAL A 245 -23.59 13.38 -37.29
CA VAL A 245 -22.81 14.30 -36.46
C VAL A 245 -23.13 13.92 -35.02
N ALA A 246 -22.24 13.14 -34.41
CA ALA A 246 -22.32 12.82 -32.99
C ALA A 246 -22.39 14.15 -32.22
N PRO A 247 -23.27 14.29 -31.23
CA PRO A 247 -23.29 15.48 -30.39
C PRO A 247 -21.89 15.67 -29.83
N LEU A 248 -21.37 16.91 -29.86
CA LEU A 248 -20.05 17.32 -29.32
C LEU A 248 -19.62 16.37 -28.22
N GLN A 249 -18.76 15.40 -28.57
CA GLN A 249 -18.50 14.24 -27.73
C GLN A 249 -17.72 14.70 -26.51
N GLN A 250 -18.42 15.03 -25.44
CA GLN A 250 -17.76 15.38 -24.20
C GLN A 250 -17.05 14.12 -23.68
N GLN A 251 -15.73 14.22 -23.48
CA GLN A 251 -14.95 13.08 -23.02
C GLN A 251 -15.01 13.01 -21.50
N PRO A 252 -15.45 11.89 -20.92
CA PRO A 252 -15.40 11.69 -19.47
C PRO A 252 -13.95 11.73 -18.99
N LEU A 253 -13.70 12.44 -17.90
CA LEU A 253 -12.38 12.53 -17.30
C LEU A 253 -12.49 12.56 -15.77
N VAL A 254 -11.45 12.10 -15.10
CA VAL A 254 -11.29 12.25 -13.65
C VAL A 254 -10.13 13.19 -13.40
N VAL A 255 -10.41 14.28 -12.67
CA VAL A 255 -9.38 15.19 -12.17
C VAL A 255 -8.99 14.67 -10.80
N LEU A 256 -7.76 14.19 -10.68
CA LEU A 256 -7.20 13.77 -9.40
C LEU A 256 -6.43 14.90 -8.76
N GLU A 257 -6.62 15.04 -7.46
CA GLU A 257 -5.83 15.90 -6.60
C GLU A 257 -5.29 15.05 -5.45
N ASP A 258 -3.97 14.98 -5.38
CA ASP A 258 -3.20 14.27 -4.35
C ASP A 258 -1.96 15.09 -3.96
N ASP A 259 -1.13 14.54 -3.07
CA ASP A 259 0.08 15.20 -2.55
C ASP A 259 1.13 15.51 -3.63
N TRP A 260 1.03 14.93 -4.83
CA TRP A 260 1.91 15.20 -5.97
C TRP A 260 1.31 16.20 -6.97
N GLY A 261 0.10 16.71 -6.73
CA GLY A 261 -0.56 17.75 -7.52
C GLY A 261 -1.76 17.24 -8.32
N THR A 262 -2.20 18.06 -9.29
CA THR A 262 -3.41 17.79 -10.07
C THR A 262 -3.10 17.04 -11.36
N ARG A 263 -3.81 15.94 -11.63
CA ARG A 263 -3.67 15.12 -12.85
C ARG A 263 -5.03 14.88 -13.52
N GLU A 264 -5.09 15.00 -14.84
CA GLU A 264 -6.28 14.65 -15.63
C GLU A 264 -6.15 13.25 -16.22
N ILE A 265 -7.14 12.38 -16.01
CA ILE A 265 -7.22 11.06 -16.64
C ILE A 265 -8.46 10.99 -17.52
N LEU A 266 -8.27 10.72 -18.82
CA LEU A 266 -9.34 10.48 -19.77
C LEU A 266 -9.87 9.04 -19.63
N LEU A 267 -11.20 8.88 -19.58
CA LEU A 267 -11.84 7.58 -19.36
C LEU A 267 -12.27 6.94 -20.68
N GLU A 268 -11.29 6.42 -21.42
CA GLU A 268 -11.49 5.78 -22.74
C GLU A 268 -11.94 4.30 -22.70
N GLN A 269 -11.52 3.53 -21.69
CA GLN A 269 -11.86 2.11 -21.49
C GLN A 269 -13.26 1.92 -20.88
N GLU A 270 -13.81 0.71 -21.02
CA GLU A 270 -15.13 0.35 -20.46
C GLU A 270 -15.11 0.16 -18.94
N GLN A 271 -13.96 -0.21 -18.37
CA GLN A 271 -13.82 -0.45 -16.94
C GLN A 271 -12.50 0.08 -16.44
N TYR A 272 -12.54 0.79 -15.32
CA TYR A 272 -11.37 1.31 -14.62
C TYR A 272 -11.38 0.83 -13.18
N THR A 273 -10.21 0.43 -12.70
CA THR A 273 -9.99 0.19 -11.27
C THR A 273 -9.32 1.43 -10.71
N ILE A 274 -9.97 2.07 -9.75
CA ILE A 274 -9.44 3.23 -9.05
C ILE A 274 -8.90 2.72 -7.70
N GLY A 275 -7.57 2.59 -7.61
CA GLY A 275 -6.85 1.91 -6.52
C GLY A 275 -5.65 1.12 -7.04
N ARG A 276 -4.95 0.36 -6.17
CA ARG A 276 -3.73 -0.40 -6.55
C ARG A 276 -4.08 -1.67 -7.35
N ASP A 277 -4.13 -1.60 -8.67
CA ASP A 277 -4.21 -2.79 -9.53
C ASP A 277 -2.79 -3.23 -9.96
N PRO A 278 -2.32 -4.44 -9.62
CA PRO A 278 -1.00 -4.91 -10.04
C PRO A 278 -0.84 -5.15 -11.55
N LYS A 279 -1.93 -5.08 -12.34
CA LYS A 279 -1.93 -5.46 -13.77
C LYS A 279 -2.30 -4.35 -14.75
N SER A 280 -2.67 -3.16 -14.29
CA SER A 280 -3.21 -2.09 -15.15
C SER A 280 -2.36 -0.82 -15.05
N ASP A 281 -1.79 -0.36 -16.17
CA ASP A 281 -0.92 0.83 -16.28
C ASP A 281 -1.59 2.17 -15.90
N ILE A 282 -2.89 2.17 -15.58
CA ILE A 282 -3.64 3.36 -15.15
C ILE A 282 -4.14 3.12 -13.72
N CYS A 283 -3.20 3.10 -12.78
CA CYS A 283 -3.49 3.27 -11.36
C CYS A 283 -3.52 4.77 -11.05
N LEU A 284 -4.67 5.26 -10.60
CA LEU A 284 -4.77 6.60 -10.00
C LEU A 284 -3.95 6.55 -8.71
N HIS A 285 -2.78 7.18 -8.71
CA HIS A 285 -1.72 6.95 -7.74
C HIS A 285 -2.22 7.26 -6.32
N SER A 286 -2.51 6.22 -5.55
CA SER A 286 -2.57 6.30 -4.09
C SER A 286 -1.29 5.66 -3.57
N GLN A 287 -0.48 6.43 -2.84
CA GLN A 287 0.82 6.00 -2.31
C GLN A 287 0.70 5.01 -1.13
N PHE A 288 -0.52 4.64 -0.73
CA PHE A 288 -0.75 3.75 0.40
C PHE A 288 -1.03 2.32 -0.06
N ALA A 289 -0.28 1.38 0.53
CA ALA A 289 -0.51 -0.06 0.40
C ALA A 289 -1.76 -0.57 1.15
N SER A 290 -2.79 0.27 1.30
CA SER A 290 -4.04 -0.10 1.98
C SER A 290 -5.18 -0.34 0.99
N ARG A 291 -5.89 -1.44 1.21
CA ARG A 291 -7.05 -2.03 0.52
C ARG A 291 -8.19 -1.05 0.15
N GLN A 292 -7.95 -0.09 -0.72
CA GLN A 292 -8.97 0.78 -1.29
C GLN A 292 -9.01 0.56 -2.79
N HIS A 293 -10.09 -0.05 -3.27
CA HIS A 293 -10.35 -0.19 -4.69
C HIS A 293 -11.79 0.25 -4.93
N ALA A 294 -12.03 1.04 -5.97
CA ALA A 294 -13.35 1.21 -6.54
C ALA A 294 -13.30 0.75 -7.99
N VAL A 295 -14.39 0.21 -8.49
CA VAL A 295 -14.50 -0.16 -9.90
C VAL A 295 -15.47 0.81 -10.56
N LEU A 296 -14.95 1.59 -11.50
CA LEU A 296 -15.73 2.46 -12.36
C LEU A 296 -16.05 1.69 -13.64
N THR A 297 -17.34 1.55 -13.96
CA THR A 297 -17.82 0.84 -15.15
C THR A 297 -18.62 1.80 -16.01
N ARG A 298 -18.23 1.90 -17.27
CA ARG A 298 -18.98 2.59 -18.31
C ARG A 298 -20.07 1.63 -18.81
N LEU A 299 -21.32 2.09 -18.80
CA LEU A 299 -22.48 1.31 -19.19
C LEU A 299 -23.19 2.01 -20.33
N ARG A 300 -23.26 1.36 -21.49
CA ARG A 300 -24.00 1.88 -22.64
C ARG A 300 -25.50 1.69 -22.44
N GLN A 301 -26.25 2.78 -22.53
CA GLN A 301 -27.70 2.79 -22.43
C GLN A 301 -28.37 2.46 -23.77
N PRO A 302 -29.64 2.00 -23.77
CA PRO A 302 -30.37 1.66 -25.00
C PRO A 302 -30.53 2.83 -25.97
N ASP A 303 -30.51 4.07 -25.48
CA ASP A 303 -30.59 5.31 -26.26
C ASP A 303 -29.23 5.73 -26.86
N GLY A 304 -28.18 4.94 -26.65
CA GLY A 304 -26.83 5.22 -27.14
C GLY A 304 -25.99 6.11 -26.22
N SER A 305 -26.55 6.62 -25.12
CA SER A 305 -25.80 7.35 -24.09
C SER A 305 -24.97 6.41 -23.21
N TYR A 306 -24.10 6.97 -22.37
CA TYR A 306 -23.31 6.20 -21.41
C TYR A 306 -23.57 6.69 -20.00
N THR A 307 -23.77 5.76 -19.05
CA THR A 307 -23.73 6.04 -17.62
C THR A 307 -22.45 5.48 -17.03
N TYR A 308 -21.92 6.17 -16.02
CA TYR A 308 -20.69 5.79 -15.34
C TYR A 308 -21.05 5.35 -13.93
N HIS A 309 -20.96 4.04 -13.69
CA HIS A 309 -21.34 3.45 -12.42
C HIS A 309 -20.09 3.09 -11.63
N ILE A 310 -19.95 3.64 -10.43
CA ILE A 310 -18.87 3.32 -9.52
C ILE A 310 -19.39 2.40 -8.41
N ARG A 311 -18.60 1.37 -8.08
CA ARG A 311 -18.86 0.49 -6.94
C ARG A 311 -17.64 0.39 -6.06
N ASP A 312 -17.87 0.27 -4.77
CA ASP A 312 -16.82 -0.13 -3.85
C ASP A 312 -16.30 -1.52 -4.27
N GLY A 313 -14.99 -1.61 -4.49
CA GLY A 313 -14.32 -2.75 -5.12
C GLY A 313 -13.32 -3.39 -4.17
N ASN A 314 -13.08 -4.70 -4.33
CA ASN A 314 -12.10 -5.42 -3.53
C ASN A 314 -11.22 -6.29 -4.40
N LEU A 315 -9.95 -6.41 -4.02
CA LEU A 315 -9.20 -7.63 -4.29
C LEU A 315 -9.86 -8.77 -3.48
N ALA A 316 -10.25 -9.87 -4.13
CA ALA A 316 -10.77 -11.09 -3.48
C ALA A 316 -12.09 -10.96 -2.66
N GLY A 317 -12.94 -9.96 -2.93
CA GLY A 317 -14.34 -9.96 -2.46
C GLY A 317 -14.60 -9.49 -1.01
N LYS A 318 -13.63 -8.88 -0.30
CA LYS A 318 -13.79 -8.37 1.08
C LYS A 318 -13.89 -6.83 1.14
N PRO A 319 -15.00 -6.21 1.61
CA PRO A 319 -15.28 -4.76 1.49
C PRO A 319 -14.12 -3.87 1.95
N SER A 320 -13.92 -2.75 1.24
CA SER A 320 -12.99 -1.70 1.61
C SER A 320 -13.23 -1.27 3.05
N THR A 321 -12.17 -1.25 3.86
CA THR A 321 -12.25 -0.86 5.28
C THR A 321 -12.74 0.58 5.46
N ASN A 322 -12.40 1.46 4.50
CA ASN A 322 -12.79 2.87 4.52
C ASN A 322 -14.08 3.13 3.73
N GLY A 323 -14.42 2.24 2.78
CA GLY A 323 -15.57 2.34 1.88
C GLY A 323 -15.45 3.47 0.86
N LEU A 324 -16.38 3.48 -0.10
CA LEU A 324 -16.46 4.51 -1.14
C LEU A 324 -17.22 5.73 -0.59
N ILE A 325 -16.62 6.92 -0.65
CA ILE A 325 -17.28 8.17 -0.23
C ILE A 325 -17.50 9.05 -1.47
N ILE A 326 -18.74 9.50 -1.68
CA ILE A 326 -19.12 10.41 -2.77
C ILE A 326 -19.83 11.61 -2.17
N ASN A 327 -19.32 12.80 -2.44
CA ASN A 327 -19.80 14.09 -1.89
C ASN A 327 -19.94 14.05 -0.36
N GLY A 328 -18.99 13.41 0.34
CA GLY A 328 -18.98 13.30 1.81
C GLY A 328 -19.89 12.20 2.39
N HIS A 329 -20.59 11.44 1.55
CA HIS A 329 -21.47 10.35 2.00
C HIS A 329 -20.91 8.97 1.61
N LYS A 330 -20.90 8.03 2.56
CA LYS A 330 -20.50 6.64 2.29
C LYS A 330 -21.53 5.96 1.38
N GLN A 331 -21.06 5.29 0.34
CA GLN A 331 -21.83 4.59 -0.68
C GLN A 331 -21.29 3.18 -0.88
N GLN A 332 -22.15 2.25 -1.30
CA GLN A 332 -21.72 0.93 -1.81
C GLN A 332 -21.58 0.94 -3.33
N SER A 333 -22.47 1.66 -4.02
CA SER A 333 -22.42 1.89 -5.45
C SER A 333 -23.24 3.12 -5.84
N ARG A 334 -22.89 3.78 -6.94
CA ARG A 334 -23.57 5.01 -7.41
C ARG A 334 -23.28 5.30 -8.89
N ASP A 335 -24.25 5.87 -9.59
CA ASP A 335 -24.04 6.51 -10.89
C ASP A 335 -23.43 7.89 -10.68
N LEU A 336 -22.30 8.15 -11.33
CA LEU A 336 -21.57 9.41 -11.24
C LEU A 336 -22.23 10.51 -12.07
N GLN A 337 -22.33 11.68 -11.46
CA GLN A 337 -22.73 12.93 -12.09
C GLN A 337 -21.51 13.84 -12.26
N ALA A 338 -21.58 14.77 -13.22
CA ALA A 338 -20.55 15.79 -13.37
C ALA A 338 -20.35 16.56 -12.05
N GLU A 339 -19.11 16.80 -11.68
CA GLU A 339 -18.65 17.38 -10.41
C GLU A 339 -18.87 16.50 -9.16
N ASP A 340 -19.26 15.24 -9.29
CA ASP A 340 -19.22 14.32 -8.15
C ASP A 340 -17.77 14.18 -7.65
N MET A 341 -17.57 14.50 -6.37
CA MET A 341 -16.31 14.37 -5.66
C MET A 341 -16.23 12.99 -5.02
N ILE A 342 -15.26 12.20 -5.45
CA ILE A 342 -15.00 10.84 -5.00
C ILE A 342 -13.77 10.87 -4.09
N VAL A 343 -13.93 10.37 -2.87
CA VAL A 343 -12.87 10.37 -1.86
C VAL A 343 -12.39 8.94 -1.66
N PHE A 344 -11.11 8.72 -1.96
CA PHE A 344 -10.47 7.40 -1.88
C PHE A 344 -9.64 7.21 -0.62
N GLY A 345 -9.75 8.10 0.38
CA GLY A 345 -8.95 8.09 1.62
C GLY A 345 -8.80 9.50 2.19
N PRO A 346 -8.02 9.70 3.26
CA PRO A 346 -7.90 11.02 3.92
C PRO A 346 -7.22 12.09 3.06
N GLN A 347 -6.45 11.71 2.04
CA GLN A 347 -5.57 12.61 1.27
C GLN A 347 -5.75 12.56 -0.26
N VAL A 348 -6.67 11.75 -0.78
CA VAL A 348 -6.88 11.62 -2.24
C VAL A 348 -8.31 11.96 -2.61
N GLN A 349 -8.46 12.96 -3.47
CA GLN A 349 -9.74 13.42 -3.99
C GLN A 349 -9.76 13.32 -5.52
N ALA A 350 -10.92 12.98 -6.05
CA ALA A 350 -11.13 12.85 -7.49
C ALA A 350 -12.44 13.51 -7.88
N ILE A 351 -12.44 14.34 -8.91
CA ILE A 351 -13.63 15.01 -9.42
C ILE A 351 -13.96 14.44 -10.80
N PHE A 352 -15.14 13.86 -10.93
CA PHE A 352 -15.63 13.37 -12.22
C PHE A 352 -16.11 14.54 -13.07
N ARG A 353 -15.56 14.70 -14.28
CA ARG A 353 -15.88 15.80 -15.19
C ARG A 353 -16.07 15.32 -16.62
N PHE A 354 -16.66 16.20 -17.41
CA PHE A 354 -16.75 16.04 -18.86
C PHE A 354 -15.88 17.12 -19.52
N LYS A 355 -14.85 16.69 -20.27
CA LYS A 355 -14.04 17.60 -21.08
C LYS A 355 -14.81 17.95 -22.35
N PRO A 356 -15.12 19.23 -22.61
CA PRO A 356 -15.60 19.62 -23.92
C PRO A 356 -14.47 19.42 -24.93
N LEU A 357 -14.72 18.69 -26.03
CA LEU A 357 -13.83 18.68 -27.18
C LEU A 357 -13.81 20.10 -27.76
N VAL A 358 -12.73 20.85 -27.50
CA VAL A 358 -12.50 22.12 -28.19
C VAL A 358 -12.10 21.78 -29.61
N ASP A 359 -12.93 22.19 -30.56
CA ASP A 359 -12.67 22.09 -32.00
C ASP A 359 -11.36 22.81 -32.34
N PRO A 360 -10.29 22.10 -32.75
CA PRO A 360 -9.06 22.75 -33.18
C PRO A 360 -9.30 23.29 -34.59
N ARG A 361 -9.72 24.55 -34.67
CA ARG A 361 -9.75 25.29 -35.94
C ARG A 361 -8.39 25.38 -36.60
#